data_AF-A0A1Q6ZRS0-F1
#
_entry.id   AF-A0A1Q6ZRS0-F1
#
_cell.length_a   1.000
_cell.length_b   1.000
_cell.length_c   1.000
_cell.angle_alpha   90.00
_cell.angle_beta   90.00
_cell.angle_gamma   90.00
#
_symmetry.space_group_name_H-M   'P 1'
#
loop_
_entity.id
_entity.type
_entity.pdbx_description
1 polymer ?
#
loop_
_entity_poly.entity_id
_entity_poly.type
_entity_poly.pdbx_seq_one_letter_code
_entity_poly.pdbx_strand_id
1 'polypeptide(L)'
;MDNWIAQRIRAVSVRRVVAWTLALAVGVLLATSDHRYIPNFLRGPYALARADLDSIRDVTLTPRYYVRVNGEKVIDTGIRQYTVHTKDGVETSRTASGAYQALVLGNRFLVVRTAGAGSPVAEGKLAPWPPELESKLFDSKEMQSLRRNFYPFYMDSEPFRRPGYVVLIIGLLFLLVFVWQVVPAWRAIRDPERHPLAARIAAWGDPLGVAVEAEREFDNPSMKSGGGWRCGNKYLIRAKFFSFDVLRFRDVLWGYKKVTKHSVNFIPTGKTYEAIVACYGGTATIPGKEKKVHELLAFVQQRAPWAIFGYSDELSKAFSKSQQGFASAVEQRRAEWQAKQGA
;
A
#
# COMPACT_ATOMS: atom_id res chain seq x y z
N MET A 1 -31.23 -22.04 7.13
CA MET A 1 -30.52 -22.41 5.88
C MET A 1 -29.88 -21.15 5.35
N ASP A 2 -28.56 -21.15 5.11
CA ASP A 2 -27.87 -19.96 4.59
C ASP A 2 -28.26 -19.75 3.13
N ASN A 3 -28.92 -18.63 2.82
CA ASN A 3 -29.28 -18.28 1.44
C ASN A 3 -28.04 -17.96 0.59
N TRP A 4 -28.20 -17.99 -0.74
CA TRP A 4 -27.09 -17.81 -1.69
C TRP A 4 -26.28 -16.51 -1.46
N ILE A 5 -26.95 -15.41 -1.12
CA ILE A 5 -26.31 -14.13 -0.84
C ILE A 5 -25.41 -14.22 0.41
N ALA A 6 -25.91 -14.81 1.50
CA ALA A 6 -25.14 -15.01 2.73
C ALA A 6 -23.90 -15.87 2.47
N GLN A 7 -24.02 -16.92 1.65
CA GLN A 7 -22.89 -17.76 1.26
C GLN A 7 -21.83 -16.96 0.48
N ARG A 8 -22.24 -16.11 -0.47
CA ARG A 8 -21.32 -15.25 -1.25
C ARG A 8 -20.63 -14.20 -0.37
N ILE A 9 -21.36 -13.58 0.55
CA ILE A 9 -20.81 -12.63 1.54
C ILE A 9 -19.75 -13.33 2.41
N ARG A 10 -20.06 -14.51 2.94
CA ARG A 10 -19.13 -15.29 3.76
C ARG A 10 -17.88 -15.67 2.96
N ALA A 11 -18.03 -16.18 1.74
CA ALA A 11 -16.90 -16.60 0.90
C ALA A 11 -15.93 -15.44 0.60
N VAL A 12 -16.44 -14.26 0.24
CA VAL A 12 -15.61 -13.07 0.01
C VAL A 12 -14.93 -12.61 1.30
N SER A 13 -15.66 -12.64 2.42
CA SER A 13 -15.12 -12.23 3.72
C SER A 13 -14.01 -13.16 4.19
N VAL A 14 -14.16 -14.48 4.04
CA VAL A 14 -13.09 -15.46 4.33
C VAL A 14 -11.85 -15.17 3.51
N ARG A 15 -11.98 -14.98 2.20
CA ARG A 15 -10.84 -14.68 1.32
C ARG A 15 -10.12 -13.40 1.76
N ARG A 16 -10.87 -12.35 2.11
CA ARG A 16 -10.29 -11.10 2.62
C ARG A 16 -9.50 -11.34 3.90
N VAL A 17 -10.06 -12.04 4.89
CA VAL A 17 -9.38 -12.36 6.15
C VAL A 17 -8.09 -13.15 5.88
N VAL A 18 -8.17 -14.19 5.06
CA VAL A 18 -7.00 -15.04 4.72
C VAL A 18 -5.91 -14.21 4.03
N ALA A 19 -6.26 -13.41 3.01
CA ALA A 19 -5.28 -12.62 2.26
C ALA A 19 -4.57 -11.59 3.15
N TRP A 20 -5.33 -10.87 3.99
CA TRP A 20 -4.74 -9.90 4.92
C TRP A 20 -3.88 -10.57 6.00
N THR A 21 -4.31 -11.72 6.52
CA THR A 21 -3.55 -12.49 7.53
C THR A 21 -2.25 -13.03 6.94
N LEU A 22 -2.27 -13.52 5.71
CA LEU A 22 -1.08 -13.96 4.99
C LEU A 22 -0.12 -12.79 4.75
N ALA A 23 -0.64 -11.63 4.31
CA ALA A 23 0.18 -10.43 4.12
C ALA A 23 0.84 -9.98 5.43
N LEU A 24 0.10 -10.01 6.55
CA LEU A 24 0.65 -9.73 7.87
C LEU A 24 1.76 -10.72 8.25
N ALA A 25 1.53 -12.02 8.07
CA ALA A 25 2.52 -13.05 8.38
C ALA A 25 3.82 -12.87 7.56
N VAL A 26 3.70 -12.62 6.25
CA VAL A 26 4.86 -12.33 5.39
C VAL A 26 5.58 -11.05 5.83
N GLY A 27 4.83 -9.99 6.14
CA GLY A 27 5.40 -8.74 6.63
C GLY A 27 6.18 -8.90 7.93
N VAL A 28 5.63 -9.68 8.88
CA VAL A 28 6.31 -10.02 10.14
C VAL A 28 7.57 -10.83 9.85
N LEU A 29 7.50 -11.88 9.03
CA LEU A 29 8.66 -12.72 8.68
C LEU A 29 9.79 -11.88 8.08
N LEU A 30 9.48 -10.98 7.14
CA LEU A 30 10.47 -10.08 6.55
C LEU A 30 11.07 -9.12 7.58
N ALA A 31 10.23 -8.49 8.41
CA ALA A 31 10.68 -7.58 9.45
C ALA A 31 11.53 -8.27 10.53
N THR A 32 11.34 -9.57 10.76
CA THR A 32 12.09 -10.36 11.74
C THR A 32 13.23 -11.20 11.15
N SER A 33 13.45 -11.14 9.83
CA SER A 33 14.44 -11.97 9.14
C SER A 33 15.89 -11.62 9.51
N ASP A 34 16.18 -10.35 9.78
CA ASP A 34 17.50 -9.92 10.23
C ASP A 34 17.64 -10.10 11.75
N HIS A 35 18.05 -11.30 12.12
CA HIS A 35 18.25 -11.71 13.51
C HIS A 35 19.31 -10.90 14.25
N ARG A 36 20.22 -10.21 13.53
CA ARG A 36 21.26 -9.34 14.13
C ARG A 36 20.76 -7.91 14.27
N TYR A 37 20.03 -7.39 13.29
CA TYR A 37 19.53 -6.01 13.33
C TYR A 37 18.60 -5.76 14.52
N ILE A 38 17.64 -6.64 14.77
CA ILE A 38 16.63 -6.47 15.82
C ILE A 38 17.26 -6.23 17.22
N PRO A 39 18.15 -7.11 17.75
CA PRO A 39 18.74 -6.89 19.06
C PRO A 39 19.65 -5.65 19.10
N ASN A 40 20.29 -5.27 17.99
CA ASN A 40 21.09 -4.04 17.91
C ASN A 40 20.19 -2.80 17.89
N PHE A 41 19.07 -2.84 17.17
CA PHE A 41 18.09 -1.77 17.11
C PHE A 41 17.48 -1.50 18.49
N LEU A 42 17.08 -2.56 19.20
CA LEU A 42 16.40 -2.46 20.50
C LEU A 42 17.33 -2.16 21.68
N ARG A 43 18.51 -2.78 21.73
CA ARG A 43 19.40 -2.73 22.92
C ARG A 43 20.72 -1.97 22.71
N GLY A 44 21.13 -1.75 21.45
CA GLY A 44 22.30 -0.93 21.15
C GLY A 44 21.98 0.57 21.33
N PRO A 45 22.97 1.46 21.27
CA PRO A 45 24.38 1.19 21.01
C PRO A 45 25.05 0.52 22.21
N TYR A 46 25.81 -0.56 21.96
CA TYR A 46 26.57 -1.23 23.02
C TYR A 46 27.86 -0.47 23.30
N ALA A 47 28.15 -0.15 24.56
CA ALA A 47 29.44 0.40 24.94
C ALA A 47 30.52 -0.69 24.80
N LEU A 48 31.46 -0.51 23.87
CA LEU A 48 32.59 -1.42 23.68
C LEU A 48 33.91 -0.76 24.07
N ALA A 49 34.70 -1.47 24.87
CA ALA A 49 36.06 -1.09 25.18
C ALA A 49 37.04 -1.67 24.15
N ARG A 50 38.31 -1.28 24.25
CA ARG A 50 39.40 -1.79 23.39
C ARG A 50 39.45 -3.32 23.38
N ALA A 51 39.38 -3.95 24.55
CA ALA A 51 39.44 -5.41 24.68
C ALA A 51 38.29 -6.10 23.91
N ASP A 52 37.09 -5.51 23.88
CA ASP A 52 35.96 -6.04 23.11
C ASP A 52 36.23 -5.94 21.61
N LEU A 53 36.72 -4.79 21.15
CA LEU A 53 37.09 -4.59 19.74
C LEU A 53 38.23 -5.52 19.31
N ASP A 54 39.18 -5.79 20.22
CA ASP A 54 40.29 -6.73 20.00
C ASP A 54 39.83 -8.18 19.82
N SER A 55 38.70 -8.53 20.42
CA SER A 55 38.12 -9.87 20.28
C SER A 55 37.39 -10.12 18.96
N ILE A 56 37.09 -9.05 18.18
CA ILE A 56 36.34 -9.15 16.92
C ILE A 56 37.24 -9.71 15.82
N ARG A 57 37.00 -10.97 15.44
CA ARG A 57 37.65 -11.62 14.30
C ARG A 57 36.97 -11.32 12.97
N ASP A 58 35.63 -11.30 12.98
CA ASP A 58 34.80 -11.03 11.80
C ASP A 58 33.63 -10.10 12.16
N VAL A 59 33.69 -8.87 11.66
CA VAL A 59 32.66 -7.85 11.87
C VAL A 59 31.32 -8.22 11.22
N THR A 60 31.34 -9.03 10.15
CA THR A 60 30.15 -9.46 9.42
C THR A 60 29.35 -10.51 10.17
N LEU A 61 29.93 -11.17 11.16
CA LEU A 61 29.27 -12.19 11.99
C LEU A 61 29.06 -11.74 13.44
N THR A 62 29.70 -10.66 13.86
CA THR A 62 29.64 -10.19 15.24
C THR A 62 28.21 -9.82 15.66
N PRO A 63 27.67 -10.37 16.77
CA PRO A 63 26.28 -10.13 17.16
C PRO A 63 26.04 -8.70 17.65
N ARG A 64 27.04 -8.03 18.24
CA ARG A 64 26.97 -6.63 18.71
C ARG A 64 27.76 -5.76 17.75
N TYR A 65 27.06 -5.10 16.83
CA TYR A 65 27.70 -4.30 15.78
C TYR A 65 27.20 -2.86 15.73
N TYR A 66 26.11 -2.50 16.42
CA TYR A 66 25.79 -1.10 16.70
C TYR A 66 26.36 -0.70 18.05
N VAL A 67 27.40 0.13 18.04
CA VAL A 67 28.29 0.32 19.18
C VAL A 67 28.54 1.79 19.47
N ARG A 68 28.96 2.06 20.70
CA ARG A 68 29.52 3.32 21.16
C ARG A 68 30.93 3.06 21.67
N VAL A 69 31.89 3.82 21.17
CA VAL A 69 33.31 3.69 21.50
C VAL A 69 33.83 5.04 21.99
N ASN A 70 34.54 5.01 23.12
CA ASN A 70 35.21 6.17 23.69
C ASN A 70 36.71 6.03 23.39
N GLY A 71 37.24 6.91 22.55
CA GLY A 71 38.67 7.03 22.29
C GLY A 71 39.29 8.20 23.05
N GLU A 72 40.63 8.23 23.04
CA GLU A 72 41.43 9.24 23.73
C GLU A 72 41.47 10.55 22.93
N LYS A 73 41.57 10.45 21.61
CA LYS A 73 41.58 11.58 20.68
C LYS A 73 41.14 11.15 19.28
N VAL A 74 40.84 12.12 18.43
CA VAL A 74 40.48 11.92 17.03
C VAL A 74 41.54 12.55 16.13
N ILE A 75 41.95 11.83 15.10
CA ILE A 75 42.88 12.30 14.06
C ILE A 75 42.11 12.37 12.75
N ASP A 76 42.16 13.51 12.05
CA ASP A 76 41.62 13.61 10.69
C ASP A 76 42.57 12.88 9.73
N THR A 77 42.05 11.92 8.95
CA THR A 77 42.88 11.20 7.96
C THR A 77 43.00 11.97 6.64
N GLY A 78 42.24 13.07 6.47
CA GLY A 78 42.16 13.82 5.21
C GLY A 78 41.30 13.13 4.14
N ILE A 79 40.84 11.89 4.38
CA ILE A 79 40.08 11.11 3.40
C ILE A 79 38.60 11.48 3.51
N ARG A 80 38.01 11.83 2.36
CA ARG A 80 36.58 12.12 2.23
C ARG A 80 35.91 11.07 1.36
N GLN A 81 34.68 10.73 1.69
CA GLN A 81 33.80 9.97 0.82
C GLN A 81 33.00 10.93 -0.04
N TYR A 82 32.85 10.59 -1.31
CA TYR A 82 32.06 11.34 -2.25
C TYR A 82 30.93 10.47 -2.80
N THR A 83 29.74 11.01 -2.84
CA THR A 83 28.62 10.43 -3.59
C THR A 83 28.58 11.11 -4.95
N VAL A 84 28.74 10.30 -6.00
CA VAL A 84 28.66 10.74 -7.39
C VAL A 84 27.20 10.62 -7.84
N HIS A 85 26.64 11.73 -8.32
CA HIS A 85 25.33 11.74 -8.96
C HIS A 85 25.53 11.62 -10.47
N THR A 86 24.85 10.64 -11.07
CA THR A 86 24.95 10.34 -12.50
C THR A 86 23.58 10.49 -13.14
N LYS A 87 23.53 11.12 -14.31
CA LYS A 87 22.33 11.16 -15.15
C LYS A 87 22.74 10.71 -16.55
N ASP A 88 22.04 9.72 -17.09
CA ASP A 88 22.32 9.15 -18.42
C ASP A 88 23.78 8.68 -18.61
N GLY A 89 24.37 8.12 -17.56
CA GLY A 89 25.76 7.60 -17.58
C GLY A 89 26.85 8.67 -17.45
N VAL A 90 26.50 9.96 -17.36
CA VAL A 90 27.44 11.07 -17.17
C VAL A 90 27.37 11.59 -15.72
N GLU A 91 28.54 11.73 -15.07
CA GLU A 91 28.67 12.34 -13.74
C GLU A 91 28.21 13.80 -13.82
N THR A 92 27.09 14.13 -13.15
CA THR A 92 26.50 15.47 -13.14
C THR A 92 26.90 16.27 -11.90
N SER A 93 27.19 15.61 -10.78
CA SER A 93 27.74 16.27 -9.58
C SER A 93 28.40 15.29 -8.62
N ARG A 94 29.27 15.81 -7.76
CA ARG A 94 29.96 15.05 -6.70
C ARG A 94 29.79 15.76 -5.37
N THR A 95 29.18 15.10 -4.40
CA THR A 95 28.93 15.66 -3.07
C THR A 95 29.73 14.90 -2.02
N ALA A 96 30.49 15.61 -1.16
CA ALA A 96 31.15 14.98 -0.03
C ALA A 96 30.10 14.43 0.94
N SER A 97 30.01 13.11 1.06
CA SER A 97 28.99 12.40 1.87
C SER A 97 29.48 11.99 3.25
N GLY A 98 30.79 12.09 3.52
CA GLY A 98 31.37 11.88 4.85
C GLY A 98 32.88 12.03 4.88
N ALA A 99 33.45 12.10 6.07
CA ALA A 99 34.88 12.11 6.34
C ALA A 99 35.29 10.86 7.11
N TYR A 100 36.45 10.31 6.79
CA TYR A 100 37.06 9.25 7.59
C TYR A 100 38.02 9.88 8.59
N GLN A 101 37.89 9.50 9.85
CA GLN A 101 38.72 9.96 10.96
C GLN A 101 39.23 8.74 11.73
N ALA A 102 40.43 8.82 12.30
CA ALA A 102 40.98 7.77 13.13
C ALA A 102 40.75 8.09 14.62
N LEU A 103 39.95 7.26 15.28
CA LEU A 103 39.75 7.30 16.72
C LEU A 103 40.88 6.51 17.40
N VAL A 104 41.62 7.18 18.28
CA VAL A 104 42.79 6.60 18.96
C VAL A 104 42.34 5.83 20.21
N LEU A 105 42.68 4.55 20.24
CA LEU A 105 42.47 3.63 21.35
C LEU A 105 43.83 3.10 21.78
N GLY A 106 44.60 3.92 22.50
CA GLY A 106 45.98 3.62 22.91
C GLY A 106 46.86 3.39 21.68
N ASN A 107 47.34 2.15 21.49
CA ASN A 107 48.16 1.81 20.33
C ASN A 107 47.36 1.30 19.10
N ARG A 108 46.02 1.35 19.16
CA ARG A 108 45.11 0.89 18.10
C ARG A 108 44.32 2.06 17.52
N PHE A 109 44.00 2.01 16.23
CA PHE A 109 43.23 3.04 15.53
C PHE A 109 41.95 2.45 14.94
N LEU A 110 40.79 3.00 15.33
CA LEU A 110 39.50 2.68 14.73
C LEU A 110 39.13 3.76 13.72
N VAL A 111 38.95 3.38 12.45
CA VAL A 111 38.47 4.34 11.45
C VAL A 111 36.97 4.56 11.65
N VAL A 112 36.56 5.82 11.71
CA VAL A 112 35.18 6.27 11.90
C VAL A 112 34.78 7.13 10.71
N ARG A 113 33.69 6.77 10.05
CA ARG A 113 33.02 7.61 9.07
C ARG A 113 32.00 8.50 9.77
N THR A 114 32.11 9.81 9.60
CA THR A 114 31.17 10.81 10.15
C THR A 114 30.91 11.93 9.15
N ALA A 115 29.72 12.54 9.20
CA ALA A 115 29.37 13.70 8.40
C ALA A 115 29.77 15.04 9.05
N GLY A 116 30.17 15.03 10.33
CA GLY A 116 30.46 16.23 11.12
C GLY A 116 31.90 16.31 11.66
N ALA A 117 32.12 17.24 12.59
CA ALA A 117 33.38 17.35 13.32
C ALA A 117 33.65 16.07 14.14
N GLY A 118 34.93 15.71 14.28
CA GLY A 118 35.32 14.53 15.03
C GLY A 118 35.04 14.66 16.52
N SER A 119 34.55 13.57 17.10
CA SER A 119 34.30 13.45 18.54
C SER A 119 35.07 12.26 19.10
N PRO A 120 35.72 12.38 20.28
CA PRO A 120 36.37 11.25 20.94
C PRO A 120 35.36 10.19 21.39
N VAL A 121 34.07 10.53 21.43
CA VAL A 121 32.97 9.56 21.58
C VAL A 121 32.29 9.41 20.24
N ALA A 122 32.32 8.21 19.68
CA ALA A 122 31.71 7.93 18.40
C ALA A 122 30.74 6.74 18.50
N GLU A 123 29.64 6.84 17.77
CA GLU A 123 28.54 5.89 17.78
C GLU A 123 28.18 5.52 16.34
N GLY A 124 28.05 4.23 16.06
CA GLY A 124 27.80 3.78 14.71
C GLY A 124 27.76 2.27 14.57
N LYS A 125 27.51 1.81 13.35
CA LYS A 125 27.60 0.39 13.01
C LYS A 125 29.05 0.02 12.65
N LEU A 126 29.55 -1.08 13.19
CA LEU A 126 30.79 -1.70 12.72
C LEU A 126 30.51 -2.39 11.37
N ALA A 127 31.35 -2.14 10.40
CA ALA A 127 31.22 -2.64 9.04
C ALA A 127 32.59 -3.03 8.46
N PRO A 128 32.65 -3.98 7.50
CA PRO A 128 33.89 -4.31 6.81
C PRO A 128 34.37 -3.09 6.01
N TRP A 129 35.68 -2.97 5.82
CA TRP A 129 36.23 -1.83 5.11
C TRP A 129 35.66 -1.69 3.69
N PRO A 130 35.33 -0.45 3.26
CA PRO A 130 35.04 -0.19 1.87
C PRO A 130 36.27 -0.53 1.00
N PRO A 131 36.09 -1.16 -0.18
CA PRO A 131 37.21 -1.59 -1.02
C PRO A 131 38.21 -0.47 -1.36
N GLU A 132 37.73 0.77 -1.49
CA GLU A 132 38.55 1.94 -1.83
C GLU A 132 39.23 2.59 -0.62
N LEU A 133 38.78 2.30 0.59
CA LEU A 133 39.32 2.96 1.79
C LEU A 133 40.72 2.44 2.10
N GLU A 134 40.93 1.14 1.93
CA GLU A 134 42.21 0.50 2.24
C GLU A 134 43.35 1.06 1.38
N SER A 135 43.13 1.15 0.07
CA SER A 135 44.13 1.66 -0.87
C SER A 135 44.46 3.13 -0.59
N LYS A 136 43.46 3.95 -0.27
CA LYS A 136 43.66 5.38 0.05
C LYS A 136 44.34 5.61 1.40
N LEU A 137 44.03 4.79 2.41
CA LEU A 137 44.55 4.96 3.76
C LEU A 137 46.02 4.50 3.90
N PHE A 138 46.45 3.52 3.09
CA PHE A 138 47.79 2.95 3.13
C PHE A 138 48.59 3.12 1.84
N ASP A 139 48.37 4.25 1.16
CA ASP A 139 49.08 4.58 -0.07
C ASP A 139 50.58 4.88 0.18
N SER A 140 50.93 5.39 1.36
CA SER A 140 52.32 5.68 1.74
C SER A 140 52.99 4.54 2.52
N LYS A 141 54.32 4.38 2.36
CA LYS A 141 55.13 3.40 3.11
C LYS A 141 55.02 3.57 4.62
N GLU A 142 54.92 4.82 5.09
CA GLU A 142 54.75 5.15 6.51
C GLU A 142 53.41 4.62 7.04
N MET A 143 52.31 4.87 6.33
CA MET A 143 51.00 4.37 6.73
C MET A 143 50.93 2.83 6.66
N GLN A 144 51.55 2.21 5.65
CA GLN A 144 51.62 0.74 5.54
C GLN A 144 52.29 0.10 6.77
N SER A 145 53.33 0.74 7.32
CA SER A 145 53.98 0.25 8.56
C SER A 145 53.02 0.24 9.76
N LEU A 146 52.05 1.16 9.78
CA LEU A 146 51.02 1.29 10.81
C LEU A 146 49.79 0.40 10.58
N ARG A 147 49.70 -0.33 9.45
CA ARG A 147 48.52 -1.16 9.07
C ARG A 147 48.04 -2.06 10.21
N ARG A 148 48.98 -2.66 10.95
CA ARG A 148 48.72 -3.59 12.06
C ARG A 148 48.05 -2.93 13.26
N ASN A 149 48.21 -1.62 13.41
CA ASN A 149 47.61 -0.82 14.48
C ASN A 149 46.14 -0.47 14.17
N PHE A 150 45.72 -0.53 12.90
CA PHE A 150 44.33 -0.29 12.52
C PHE A 150 43.47 -1.55 12.69
N TYR A 151 42.24 -1.38 13.15
CA TYR A 151 41.25 -2.46 13.11
C TYR A 151 40.91 -2.82 11.66
N PRO A 152 40.68 -4.11 11.33
CA PRO A 152 40.31 -4.56 9.98
C PRO A 152 38.84 -4.29 9.62
N PHE A 153 38.20 -3.37 10.34
CA PHE A 153 36.83 -2.91 10.16
C PHE A 153 36.74 -1.43 10.53
N TYR A 154 35.67 -0.76 10.12
CA TYR A 154 35.45 0.66 10.40
C TYR A 154 34.09 0.84 11.07
N MET A 155 33.90 2.00 11.68
CA MET A 155 32.63 2.40 12.26
C MET A 155 31.95 3.43 11.37
N ASP A 156 30.70 3.18 11.04
CA ASP A 156 29.86 4.05 10.25
C ASP A 156 28.83 4.74 11.13
N SER A 157 28.97 6.06 11.29
CA SER A 157 28.14 6.88 12.20
C SER A 157 26.80 7.32 11.57
N GLU A 158 26.41 6.75 10.43
CA GLU A 158 25.07 6.96 9.88
C GLU A 158 23.96 6.56 10.87
N PRO A 159 22.77 7.20 10.82
CA PRO A 159 21.65 6.88 11.71
C PRO A 159 21.16 5.42 11.62
N PHE A 160 21.73 4.54 12.45
CA PHE A 160 21.48 3.10 12.45
C PHE A 160 19.99 2.72 12.61
N ARG A 161 19.27 3.45 13.48
CA ARG A 161 17.87 3.19 13.81
C ARG A 161 16.88 3.78 12.80
N ARG A 162 17.31 4.63 11.86
CA ARG A 162 16.39 5.29 10.92
C ARG A 162 15.57 4.29 10.07
N PRO A 163 16.17 3.25 9.47
CA PRO A 163 15.40 2.24 8.72
C PRO A 163 14.36 1.53 9.60
N GLY A 164 14.72 1.14 10.83
CA GLY A 164 13.81 0.48 11.76
C GLY A 164 12.61 1.35 12.14
N TYR A 165 12.79 2.66 12.37
CA TYR A 165 11.65 3.56 12.62
C TYR A 165 10.73 3.69 11.40
N VAL A 166 11.28 3.72 10.18
CA VAL A 166 10.46 3.71 8.95
C VAL A 166 9.63 2.44 8.87
N VAL A 167 10.23 1.27 9.14
CA VAL A 167 9.52 -0.02 9.16
C VAL A 167 8.42 -0.03 10.23
N LEU A 168 8.66 0.52 11.43
CA LEU A 168 7.64 0.61 12.49
C LEU A 168 6.46 1.50 12.08
N ILE A 169 6.72 2.65 11.46
CA ILE A 169 5.65 3.56 10.98
C ILE A 169 4.81 2.87 9.91
N ILE A 170 5.46 2.25 8.92
CA ILE A 170 4.76 1.50 7.85
C ILE A 170 3.96 0.33 8.46
N GLY A 171 4.55 -0.40 9.41
CA GLY A 171 3.89 -1.49 10.12
C GLY A 171 2.66 -1.03 10.90
N LEU A 172 2.74 0.11 11.59
CA LEU A 172 1.60 0.70 12.29
C LEU A 172 0.47 1.07 11.34
N LEU A 173 0.77 1.77 10.24
CA LEU A 173 -0.22 2.12 9.22
C LEU A 173 -0.85 0.86 8.61
N PHE A 174 -0.05 -0.16 8.33
CA PHE A 174 -0.53 -1.44 7.85
C PHE A 174 -1.46 -2.11 8.86
N LEU A 175 -1.12 -2.14 10.15
CA LEU A 175 -1.95 -2.71 11.21
C LEU A 175 -3.31 -2.00 11.33
N LEU A 176 -3.33 -0.67 11.20
CA LEU A 176 -4.59 0.09 11.19
C LEU A 176 -5.48 -0.33 10.01
N VAL A 177 -4.91 -0.42 8.80
CA VAL A 177 -5.64 -0.86 7.61
C VAL A 177 -6.06 -2.34 7.74
N PHE A 178 -5.21 -3.20 8.29
CA PHE A 178 -5.49 -4.60 8.56
C PHE A 178 -6.71 -4.74 9.46
N VAL A 179 -6.73 -4.05 10.61
CA VAL A 179 -7.88 -4.07 11.53
C VAL A 179 -9.14 -3.56 10.84
N TRP A 180 -9.04 -2.44 10.11
CA TRP A 180 -10.16 -1.87 9.37
C TRP A 180 -10.73 -2.81 8.29
N GLN A 181 -9.90 -3.64 7.66
CA GLN A 181 -10.32 -4.58 6.63
C GLN A 181 -10.80 -5.93 7.18
N VAL A 182 -10.11 -6.45 8.20
CA VAL A 182 -10.34 -7.79 8.75
C VAL A 182 -11.50 -7.80 9.73
N VAL A 183 -11.67 -6.78 10.58
CA VAL A 183 -12.74 -6.79 11.60
C VAL A 183 -14.14 -6.84 10.96
N PRO A 184 -14.49 -5.99 9.98
CA PRO A 184 -15.81 -6.07 9.32
C PRO A 184 -15.99 -7.40 8.57
N ALA A 185 -14.95 -7.89 7.91
CA ALA A 185 -14.99 -9.17 7.21
C ALA A 185 -15.22 -10.33 8.19
N TRP A 186 -14.52 -10.35 9.32
CA TRP A 186 -14.68 -11.37 10.37
C TRP A 186 -16.09 -11.37 10.96
N ARG A 187 -16.66 -10.17 11.21
CA ARG A 187 -18.06 -10.03 11.63
C ARG A 187 -19.03 -10.63 10.61
N ALA A 188 -18.81 -10.34 9.32
CA ALA A 188 -19.64 -10.88 8.23
C ALA A 188 -19.49 -12.39 8.00
N ILE A 189 -18.41 -13.03 8.47
CA ILE A 189 -18.28 -14.49 8.46
C ILE A 189 -19.22 -15.11 9.50
N ARG A 190 -19.24 -14.54 10.72
CA ARG A 190 -20.05 -15.03 11.85
C ARG A 190 -21.53 -14.74 11.67
N ASP A 191 -21.85 -13.53 11.24
CA ASP A 191 -23.22 -13.07 11.03
C ASP A 191 -23.31 -12.33 9.68
N PRO A 192 -23.60 -13.07 8.60
CA PRO A 192 -23.73 -12.49 7.26
C PRO A 192 -24.93 -11.53 7.13
N GLU A 193 -25.96 -11.67 7.97
CA GLU A 193 -27.18 -10.86 7.89
C GLU A 193 -26.95 -9.41 8.32
N ARG A 194 -26.01 -9.20 9.24
CA ARG A 194 -25.54 -7.86 9.63
C ARG A 194 -24.69 -7.16 8.57
N HIS A 195 -24.31 -7.84 7.50
CA HIS A 195 -23.54 -7.21 6.43
C HIS A 195 -24.41 -6.14 5.74
N PRO A 196 -23.88 -4.94 5.41
CA PRO A 196 -24.67 -3.86 4.81
C PRO A 196 -25.45 -4.27 3.54
N LEU A 197 -24.89 -5.20 2.74
CA LEU A 197 -25.58 -5.78 1.59
C LEU A 197 -26.83 -6.56 1.99
N ALA A 198 -26.74 -7.40 3.02
CA ALA A 198 -27.87 -8.21 3.48
C ALA A 198 -28.96 -7.31 4.10
N ALA A 199 -28.58 -6.31 4.88
CA ALA A 199 -29.50 -5.30 5.40
C ALA A 199 -30.22 -4.52 4.27
N ARG A 200 -29.49 -4.14 3.21
CA ARG A 200 -30.08 -3.49 2.04
C ARG A 200 -31.06 -4.41 1.32
N ILE A 201 -30.73 -5.69 1.17
CA ILE A 201 -31.59 -6.68 0.52
C ILE A 201 -32.84 -6.98 1.37
N ALA A 202 -32.73 -6.97 2.70
CA ALA A 202 -33.89 -7.13 3.58
C ALA A 202 -34.93 -6.00 3.41
N ALA A 203 -34.49 -4.78 3.06
CA ALA A 203 -35.40 -3.68 2.76
C ALA A 203 -36.15 -3.85 1.43
N TRP A 204 -35.84 -4.88 0.63
CA TRP A 204 -36.41 -5.08 -0.70
C TRP A 204 -37.65 -5.97 -0.71
N GLY A 205 -37.96 -6.64 0.41
CA GLY A 205 -39.01 -7.64 0.53
C GLY A 205 -38.47 -8.92 1.17
N ASP A 206 -38.98 -10.07 0.76
CA ASP A 206 -38.49 -11.38 1.22
C ASP A 206 -37.03 -11.62 0.80
N PRO A 207 -36.06 -11.68 1.75
CA PRO A 207 -34.66 -11.89 1.43
C PRO A 207 -34.38 -13.22 0.72
N LEU A 208 -35.18 -14.26 1.01
CA LEU A 208 -34.97 -15.59 0.46
C LEU A 208 -35.41 -15.64 -1.01
N GLY A 209 -36.58 -15.08 -1.33
CA GLY A 209 -37.02 -14.87 -2.70
C GLY A 209 -36.04 -14.03 -3.52
N VAL A 210 -35.53 -12.92 -2.96
CA VAL A 210 -34.50 -12.11 -3.62
C VAL A 210 -33.23 -12.92 -3.87
N ALA A 211 -32.79 -13.74 -2.92
CA ALA A 211 -31.60 -14.57 -3.09
C ALA A 211 -31.74 -15.56 -4.24
N VAL A 212 -32.88 -16.24 -4.35
CA VAL A 212 -33.16 -17.22 -5.41
C VAL A 212 -33.24 -16.54 -6.78
N GLU A 213 -33.90 -15.39 -6.87
CA GLU A 213 -33.97 -14.62 -8.13
C GLU A 213 -32.60 -14.09 -8.54
N ALA A 214 -31.84 -13.53 -7.60
CA ALA A 214 -30.51 -13.00 -7.86
C ALA A 214 -29.53 -14.12 -8.27
N GLU A 215 -29.60 -15.29 -7.65
CA GLU A 215 -28.81 -16.46 -8.05
C GLU A 215 -29.13 -16.89 -9.48
N ARG A 216 -30.42 -17.01 -9.81
CA ARG A 216 -30.87 -17.36 -11.17
C ARG A 216 -30.37 -16.37 -12.21
N GLU A 217 -30.48 -15.06 -11.93
CA GLU A 217 -30.01 -14.00 -12.82
C GLU A 217 -28.48 -13.93 -12.89
N PHE A 218 -27.78 -14.32 -11.83
CA PHE A 218 -26.33 -14.40 -11.83
C PHE A 218 -25.84 -15.54 -12.73
N ASP A 219 -26.48 -16.71 -12.67
CA ASP A 219 -26.11 -17.87 -13.47
C ASP A 219 -26.54 -17.72 -14.93
N ASN A 220 -27.69 -17.09 -15.17
CA ASN A 220 -28.24 -16.83 -16.51
C ASN A 220 -28.41 -15.32 -16.76
N PRO A 221 -27.31 -14.56 -16.90
CA PRO A 221 -27.41 -13.12 -17.06
C PRO A 221 -27.85 -12.76 -18.48
N SER A 222 -28.73 -11.77 -18.60
CA SER A 222 -29.12 -11.20 -19.88
C SER A 222 -27.94 -10.51 -20.60
N MET A 223 -27.00 -9.96 -19.82
CA MET A 223 -25.76 -9.39 -20.37
C MET A 223 -24.59 -9.56 -19.38
N LYS A 224 -23.45 -10.02 -19.90
CA LYS A 224 -22.17 -10.00 -19.17
C LYS A 224 -21.46 -8.67 -19.43
N SER A 225 -21.00 -8.03 -18.37
CA SER A 225 -20.32 -6.73 -18.45
C SER A 225 -18.93 -6.79 -17.81
N GLY A 226 -18.12 -5.74 -18.00
CA GLY A 226 -16.76 -5.72 -17.46
C GLY A 226 -16.71 -5.63 -15.95
N GLY A 227 -15.55 -5.94 -15.36
CA GLY A 227 -15.36 -5.80 -13.92
C GLY A 227 -16.16 -6.80 -13.07
N GLY A 228 -16.53 -7.96 -13.61
CA GLY A 228 -17.25 -9.01 -12.88
C GLY A 228 -18.74 -8.69 -12.65
N TRP A 229 -19.26 -7.68 -13.35
CA TRP A 229 -20.69 -7.36 -13.35
C TRP A 229 -21.46 -8.24 -14.32
N ARG A 230 -22.61 -8.72 -13.86
CA ARG A 230 -23.60 -9.47 -14.62
C ARG A 230 -24.93 -8.74 -14.49
N CYS A 231 -25.56 -8.45 -15.62
CA CYS A 231 -26.82 -7.74 -15.67
C CYS A 231 -27.92 -8.76 -15.98
N GLY A 232 -28.80 -8.97 -15.01
CA GLY A 232 -30.01 -9.77 -15.20
C GLY A 232 -31.18 -8.91 -15.64
N ASN A 233 -32.39 -9.32 -15.26
CA ASN A 233 -33.59 -8.56 -15.56
C ASN A 233 -33.92 -7.53 -14.47
N LYS A 234 -33.79 -7.93 -13.19
CA LYS A 234 -34.07 -7.09 -12.03
C LYS A 234 -32.80 -6.56 -11.36
N TYR A 235 -31.70 -7.31 -11.45
CA TYR A 235 -30.50 -7.04 -10.68
C TYR A 235 -29.25 -6.78 -11.54
N LEU A 236 -28.39 -5.90 -11.01
CA LEU A 236 -26.98 -5.77 -11.38
C LEU A 236 -26.17 -6.48 -10.31
N ILE A 237 -25.47 -7.56 -10.67
CA ILE A 237 -24.77 -8.41 -9.70
C ILE A 237 -23.28 -8.41 -10.02
N ARG A 238 -22.46 -8.07 -9.02
CA ARG A 238 -21.01 -8.12 -9.11
C ARG A 238 -20.48 -9.31 -8.33
N ALA A 239 -19.65 -10.12 -8.97
CA ALA A 239 -18.84 -11.11 -8.28
C ALA A 239 -17.38 -11.03 -8.76
N LYS A 240 -16.48 -10.74 -7.82
CA LYS A 240 -15.03 -10.90 -7.96
C LYS A 240 -14.50 -11.70 -6.77
N PHE A 241 -13.20 -11.99 -6.81
CA PHE A 241 -12.53 -12.73 -5.75
C PHE A 241 -12.71 -12.10 -4.35
N PHE A 242 -12.57 -10.76 -4.24
CA PHE A 242 -12.69 -10.00 -2.99
C PHE A 242 -13.91 -9.05 -2.91
N SER A 243 -14.85 -9.12 -3.85
CA SER A 243 -16.02 -8.23 -3.84
C SER A 243 -17.27 -8.96 -4.32
N PHE A 244 -18.35 -8.81 -3.58
CA PHE A 244 -19.67 -9.27 -3.99
C PHE A 244 -20.68 -8.14 -3.72
N ASP A 245 -21.51 -7.82 -4.71
CA ASP A 245 -22.50 -6.76 -4.60
C ASP A 245 -23.73 -7.09 -5.45
N VAL A 246 -24.89 -6.62 -5.02
CA VAL A 246 -26.16 -6.77 -5.73
C VAL A 246 -26.87 -5.43 -5.67
N LEU A 247 -27.21 -4.86 -6.82
CA LEU A 247 -28.00 -3.64 -6.95
C LEU A 247 -29.27 -3.96 -7.75
N ARG A 248 -30.35 -3.18 -7.55
CA ARG A 248 -31.59 -3.32 -8.32
C ARG A 248 -31.70 -2.25 -9.39
N PHE A 249 -32.17 -2.62 -10.58
CA PHE A 249 -32.58 -1.64 -11.59
C PHE A 249 -33.69 -0.72 -11.08
N ARG A 250 -34.57 -1.26 -10.22
CA ARG A 250 -35.62 -0.53 -9.52
C ARG A 250 -35.13 0.72 -8.78
N ASP A 251 -33.90 0.69 -8.30
CA ASP A 251 -33.31 1.68 -7.41
C ASP A 251 -32.30 2.59 -8.14
N VAL A 252 -32.24 2.52 -9.48
CA VAL A 252 -31.31 3.34 -10.28
C VAL A 252 -31.74 4.80 -10.22
N LEU A 253 -30.79 5.65 -9.87
CA LEU A 253 -30.96 7.10 -9.76
C LEU A 253 -30.35 7.80 -10.97
N TRP A 254 -29.12 7.42 -11.32
CA TRP A 254 -28.33 8.13 -12.33
C TRP A 254 -27.42 7.18 -13.10
N GLY A 255 -27.46 7.23 -14.44
CA GLY A 255 -26.63 6.44 -15.33
C GLY A 255 -25.83 7.32 -16.29
N TYR A 256 -24.50 7.20 -16.36
CA TYR A 256 -23.70 7.97 -17.30
C TYR A 256 -22.40 7.28 -17.72
N LYS A 257 -21.86 7.70 -18.87
CA LYS A 257 -20.55 7.28 -19.37
C LYS A 257 -19.47 8.17 -18.77
N LYS A 258 -18.50 7.58 -18.09
CA LYS A 258 -17.28 8.24 -17.64
C LYS A 258 -16.14 7.94 -18.61
N VAL A 259 -15.43 9.00 -19.02
CA VAL A 259 -14.28 8.92 -19.93
C VAL A 259 -13.05 9.45 -19.22
N THR A 260 -12.03 8.61 -19.05
CA THR A 260 -10.73 9.01 -18.49
C THR A 260 -9.72 9.12 -19.63
N LYS A 261 -9.09 10.28 -19.77
CA LYS A 261 -8.02 10.51 -20.74
C LYS A 261 -6.68 10.25 -20.05
N HIS A 262 -5.84 9.44 -20.66
CA HIS A 262 -4.47 9.18 -20.21
C HIS A 262 -3.51 10.05 -21.00
N SER A 263 -2.52 10.62 -20.33
CA SER A 263 -1.43 11.35 -20.96
C SER A 263 -0.10 11.03 -20.31
N VAL A 264 0.96 11.01 -21.11
CA VAL A 264 2.35 10.87 -20.66
C VAL A 264 3.10 12.09 -21.18
N ASN A 265 3.78 12.82 -20.30
CA ASN A 265 4.42 14.09 -20.64
C ASN A 265 3.48 15.04 -21.40
N PHE A 266 2.23 15.14 -20.95
CA PHE A 266 1.14 15.92 -21.57
C PHE A 266 0.69 15.47 -22.98
N ILE A 267 1.27 14.40 -23.54
CA ILE A 267 0.83 13.82 -24.82
C ILE A 267 -0.28 12.79 -24.55
N PRO A 268 -1.48 12.91 -25.17
CA PRO A 268 -2.56 11.95 -24.98
C PRO A 268 -2.17 10.55 -25.46
N THR A 269 -2.26 9.54 -24.59
CA THR A 269 -1.89 8.15 -24.89
C THR A 269 -3.09 7.23 -25.05
N GLY A 270 -4.28 7.65 -24.63
CA GLY A 270 -5.50 6.88 -24.84
C GLY A 270 -6.66 7.32 -23.96
N LYS A 271 -7.77 6.57 -24.06
CA LYS A 271 -8.98 6.77 -23.26
C LYS A 271 -9.46 5.45 -22.67
N THR A 272 -9.95 5.50 -21.43
CA THR A 272 -10.70 4.39 -20.82
C THR A 272 -12.12 4.81 -20.53
N TYR A 273 -13.06 3.87 -20.67
CA TYR A 273 -14.49 4.11 -20.57
C TYR A 273 -15.10 3.25 -19.47
N GLU A 274 -15.99 3.85 -18.70
CA GLU A 274 -16.74 3.17 -17.64
C GLU A 274 -18.21 3.60 -17.74
N ALA A 275 -19.15 2.66 -17.55
CA ALA A 275 -20.52 3.01 -17.21
C ALA A 275 -20.60 3.20 -15.70
N ILE A 276 -21.13 4.33 -15.26
CA ILE A 276 -21.48 4.60 -13.88
C ILE A 276 -23.00 4.45 -13.77
N VAL A 277 -23.46 3.55 -12.90
CA VAL A 277 -24.87 3.37 -12.57
C VAL A 277 -25.01 3.53 -11.06
N ALA A 278 -25.43 4.72 -10.64
CA ALA A 278 -25.70 5.03 -9.23
C ALA A 278 -27.11 4.55 -8.87
N CYS A 279 -27.19 3.71 -7.86
CA CYS A 279 -28.43 3.20 -7.28
C CYS A 279 -28.59 3.69 -5.83
N TYR A 280 -29.77 3.52 -5.27
CA TYR A 280 -29.95 3.69 -3.83
C TYR A 280 -29.01 2.73 -3.06
N GLY A 281 -28.15 3.29 -2.21
CA GLY A 281 -27.22 2.52 -1.37
C GLY A 281 -25.99 1.93 -2.06
N GLY A 282 -25.69 2.26 -3.33
CA GLY A 282 -24.47 1.81 -3.99
C GLY A 282 -24.32 2.23 -5.45
N THR A 283 -23.11 2.11 -6.00
CA THR A 283 -22.80 2.51 -7.39
C THR A 283 -22.08 1.40 -8.13
N ALA A 284 -22.59 1.03 -9.30
CA ALA A 284 -21.88 0.15 -10.23
C ALA A 284 -20.95 0.97 -11.14
N THR A 285 -19.65 0.77 -10.99
CA THR A 285 -18.63 1.21 -11.94
C THR A 285 -18.25 0.03 -12.82
N ILE A 286 -18.62 0.09 -14.10
CA ILE A 286 -18.54 -1.02 -15.04
C ILE A 286 -17.59 -0.62 -16.19
N PRO A 287 -16.31 -1.05 -16.16
CA PRO A 287 -15.37 -0.72 -17.23
C PRO A 287 -15.71 -1.49 -18.51
N GLY A 288 -15.41 -0.91 -19.67
CA GLY A 288 -15.60 -1.61 -20.94
C GLY A 288 -15.10 -0.81 -22.14
N LYS A 289 -15.16 -1.44 -23.32
CA LYS A 289 -15.00 -0.71 -24.58
C LYS A 289 -16.14 0.30 -24.72
N GLU A 290 -15.87 1.43 -25.36
CA GLU A 290 -16.84 2.52 -25.48
C GLU A 290 -18.20 2.04 -26.00
N LYS A 291 -18.24 1.26 -27.09
CA LYS A 291 -19.49 0.71 -27.63
C LYS A 291 -20.26 -0.13 -26.60
N LYS A 292 -19.56 -0.99 -25.85
CA LYS A 292 -20.16 -1.84 -24.81
C LYS A 292 -20.69 -1.02 -23.62
N VAL A 293 -20.04 0.09 -23.30
CA VAL A 293 -20.53 1.04 -22.29
C VAL A 293 -21.84 1.69 -22.75
N HIS A 294 -21.96 2.08 -24.02
CA HIS A 294 -23.22 2.61 -24.55
C HIS A 294 -24.33 1.56 -24.58
N GLU A 295 -24.04 0.34 -25.05
CA GLU A 295 -24.99 -0.79 -25.02
C GLU A 295 -25.49 -1.06 -23.60
N LEU A 296 -24.60 -1.02 -22.61
CA LEU A 296 -24.95 -1.21 -21.21
C LEU A 296 -25.82 -0.09 -20.65
N LEU A 297 -25.51 1.18 -20.93
CA LEU A 297 -26.34 2.30 -20.48
C LEU A 297 -27.73 2.27 -21.12
N ALA A 298 -27.82 1.91 -22.40
CA ALA A 298 -29.10 1.69 -23.07
C ALA A 298 -29.89 0.53 -22.42
N PHE A 299 -29.21 -0.58 -22.09
CA PHE A 299 -29.81 -1.71 -21.38
C PHE A 299 -30.35 -1.32 -20.00
N VAL A 300 -29.63 -0.46 -19.26
CA VAL A 300 -30.07 0.08 -17.96
C VAL A 300 -31.26 1.01 -18.16
N GLN A 301 -31.22 1.90 -19.15
CA GLN A 301 -32.31 2.84 -19.47
C GLN A 301 -33.62 2.14 -19.83
N GLN A 302 -33.55 1.01 -20.54
CA GLN A 302 -34.73 0.20 -20.83
C GLN A 302 -35.39 -0.36 -19.56
N ARG A 303 -34.62 -0.64 -18.50
CA ARG A 303 -35.11 -1.23 -17.23
C ARG A 303 -35.43 -0.22 -16.15
N ALA A 304 -34.84 0.97 -16.24
CA ALA A 304 -35.07 2.09 -15.34
C ALA A 304 -35.34 3.38 -16.12
N PRO A 305 -36.43 3.45 -16.90
CA PRO A 305 -36.73 4.60 -17.77
C PRO A 305 -36.99 5.90 -17.00
N TRP A 306 -37.35 5.81 -15.71
CA TRP A 306 -37.53 6.97 -14.83
C TRP A 306 -36.21 7.57 -14.32
N ALA A 307 -35.09 6.85 -14.44
CA ALA A 307 -33.80 7.32 -13.95
C ALA A 307 -33.21 8.43 -14.84
N ILE A 308 -32.30 9.21 -14.28
CA ILE A 308 -31.61 10.28 -15.02
C ILE A 308 -30.43 9.68 -15.80
N PHE A 309 -30.26 10.07 -17.06
CA PHE A 309 -29.15 9.60 -17.90
C PHE A 309 -28.31 10.75 -18.48
N GLY A 310 -27.00 10.51 -18.60
CA GLY A 310 -26.04 11.48 -19.10
C GLY A 310 -25.30 12.23 -17.99
N TYR A 311 -24.13 12.77 -18.31
CA TYR A 311 -23.31 13.53 -17.37
C TYR A 311 -23.43 15.03 -17.64
N SER A 312 -23.62 15.81 -16.58
CA SER A 312 -23.33 17.24 -16.57
C SER A 312 -22.70 17.59 -15.22
N ASP A 313 -21.92 18.67 -15.19
CA ASP A 313 -21.30 19.13 -13.94
C ASP A 313 -22.35 19.57 -12.91
N GLU A 314 -23.51 20.05 -13.37
CA GLU A 314 -24.64 20.38 -12.51
C GLU A 314 -25.24 19.13 -11.85
N LEU A 315 -25.47 18.05 -12.61
CA LEU A 315 -25.95 16.78 -12.07
C LEU A 315 -24.96 16.18 -11.07
N SER A 316 -23.66 16.25 -11.39
CA SER A 316 -22.58 15.80 -10.51
C SER A 316 -22.54 16.58 -9.19
N LYS A 317 -22.67 17.91 -9.26
CA LYS A 317 -22.75 18.78 -8.07
C LYS A 317 -24.03 18.54 -7.28
N ALA A 318 -25.18 18.38 -7.95
CA ALA A 318 -26.46 18.11 -7.28
C ALA A 318 -26.42 16.77 -6.53
N PHE A 319 -25.92 15.72 -7.19
CA PHE A 319 -25.80 14.38 -6.60
C PHE A 319 -24.82 14.36 -5.42
N SER A 320 -23.68 15.05 -5.52
CA SER A 320 -22.69 15.12 -4.43
C SER A 320 -23.14 16.01 -3.26
N LYS A 321 -23.90 17.08 -3.53
CA LYS A 321 -24.44 17.97 -2.49
C LYS A 321 -25.58 17.34 -1.69
N SER A 322 -26.52 16.65 -2.36
CA SER A 322 -27.64 15.99 -1.68
C SER A 322 -28.13 14.77 -2.46
N GLN A 323 -27.64 13.59 -2.05
CA GLN A 323 -28.11 12.31 -2.61
C GLN A 323 -29.60 12.08 -2.31
N GLN A 324 -30.09 12.50 -1.14
CA GLN A 324 -31.48 12.33 -0.76
C GLN A 324 -32.42 13.21 -1.60
N GLY A 325 -32.03 14.46 -1.86
CA GLY A 325 -32.78 15.35 -2.76
C GLY A 325 -32.82 14.80 -4.19
N PHE A 326 -31.68 14.30 -4.68
CA PHE A 326 -31.59 13.66 -5.99
C PHE A 326 -32.49 12.42 -6.07
N ALA A 327 -32.46 11.55 -5.06
CA ALA A 327 -33.30 10.37 -4.99
C ALA A 327 -34.79 10.72 -4.99
N SER A 328 -35.18 11.75 -4.23
CA SER A 328 -36.58 12.22 -4.17
C SER A 328 -37.08 12.71 -5.53
N ALA A 329 -36.23 13.42 -6.29
CA ALA A 329 -36.57 13.86 -7.64
C ALA A 329 -36.74 12.70 -8.64
N VAL A 330 -35.93 11.64 -8.50
CA VAL A 330 -36.07 10.43 -9.32
C VAL A 330 -37.33 9.64 -8.95
N GLU A 331 -37.68 9.57 -7.66
CA GLU A 331 -38.93 8.92 -7.23
C GLU A 331 -40.18 9.65 -7.73
N GLN A 332 -40.16 10.99 -7.79
CA GLN A 332 -41.23 11.76 -8.45
C GLN A 332 -41.38 11.39 -9.93
N ARG A 333 -40.27 11.38 -10.68
CA ARG A 333 -40.26 10.95 -12.09
C ARG A 333 -40.80 9.53 -12.26
N ARG A 334 -40.49 8.66 -11.31
CA ARG A 334 -40.97 7.28 -11.32
C ARG A 334 -42.47 7.21 -11.11
N ALA A 335 -43.01 7.93 -10.13
CA ALA A 335 -44.45 7.99 -9.89
C ALA A 335 -45.21 8.51 -11.11
N GLU A 336 -44.70 9.57 -11.76
CA GLU A 336 -45.25 10.11 -13.01
C GLU A 336 -45.20 9.08 -14.15
N TRP A 337 -44.10 8.35 -14.29
CA TRP A 337 -43.96 7.32 -15.31
C TRP A 337 -44.95 6.17 -15.08
N GLN A 338 -45.12 5.73 -13.83
CA GLN A 338 -46.10 4.69 -13.48
C GLN A 338 -47.54 5.13 -13.75
N ALA A 339 -47.88 6.37 -13.39
CA ALA A 339 -49.19 6.94 -13.67
C ALA A 339 -49.50 6.98 -15.18
N LYS A 340 -48.49 7.28 -16.01
CA LYS A 340 -48.61 7.28 -17.47
C LYS A 340 -48.69 5.88 -18.12
N GLN A 341 -48.30 4.82 -17.40
CA GLN A 341 -48.39 3.44 -17.90
C GLN A 341 -49.66 2.72 -17.45
N GLY A 342 -50.29 3.19 -16.37
CA GLY A 342 -51.55 2.65 -15.86
C GLY A 342 -52.81 3.34 -16.39
N ALA A 343 -52.65 4.46 -17.12
CA ALA A 343 -53.67 5.11 -17.93
C ALA A 343 -53.47 4.71 -19.40
#